data_AF-A0A917WXT9-F1
#
_entry.id   AF-A0A917WXT9-F1
#
_cell.length_a   1.000
_cell.length_b   1.000
_cell.length_c   1.000
_cell.angle_alpha   90.00
_cell.angle_beta   90.00
_cell.angle_gamma   90.00
#
_symmetry.space_group_name_H-M   'P 1'
#
loop_
_entity.id
_entity.type
_entity.pdbx_description
1 polymer ?
#
loop_
_entity_poly.entity_id
_entity_poly.type
_entity_poly.pdbx_seq_one_letter_code
_entity_poly.pdbx_strand_id
1 'polypeptide(L)'
;MAFLVEMPDGGFLEVEERDDVTPDEVLGVLGAAPLEGTGLITFGAVVRTGLAEAEQDDFADWLFDRVVMFAELGGERDGWERRDDGTWQIAAFRGEALG
;
A
#
# COMPACT_ATOMS: atom_id res chain seq x y z
N MET A 1 -16.02 -2.31 -0.54
CA MET A 1 -16.06 -1.86 -1.95
C MET A 1 -14.60 -1.69 -2.38
N ALA A 2 -14.30 -1.32 -3.62
CA ALA A 2 -12.91 -1.14 -4.05
C ALA A 2 -12.80 0.18 -4.83
N PHE A 3 -11.64 0.83 -4.73
CA PHE A 3 -11.31 2.01 -5.53
C PHE A 3 -9.97 1.82 -6.23
N LEU A 4 -9.73 2.63 -7.25
CA LEU A 4 -8.54 2.54 -8.09
C LEU A 4 -7.63 3.74 -7.83
N VAL A 5 -6.33 3.48 -7.67
CA VAL A 5 -5.29 4.52 -7.59
C VAL A 5 -4.45 4.43 -8.85
N GLU A 6 -4.26 5.55 -9.55
CA GLU A 6 -3.40 5.61 -10.73
C GLU A 6 -1.92 5.55 -10.31
N MET A 7 -1.16 4.65 -10.93
CA MET A 7 0.23 4.37 -10.59
C MET A 7 1.20 5.16 -11.49
N PRO A 8 2.46 5.37 -11.07
CA PRO A 8 3.45 6.13 -11.83
C PRO A 8 3.75 5.58 -13.24
N ASP A 9 3.51 4.29 -13.45
CA ASP A 9 3.69 3.61 -14.73
C ASP A 9 2.49 3.75 -15.69
N GLY A 10 1.45 4.49 -15.28
CA GLY A 10 0.19 4.65 -15.99
C GLY A 10 -0.79 3.48 -15.81
N GLY A 11 -0.47 2.54 -14.91
CA GLY A 11 -1.37 1.48 -14.47
C GLY A 11 -2.34 1.93 -13.38
N PHE A 12 -3.17 0.98 -12.91
CA PHE A 12 -4.04 1.20 -11.76
C PHE A 12 -3.82 0.11 -10.72
N LEU A 13 -3.74 0.52 -9.46
CA LEU A 13 -3.76 -0.36 -8.30
C LEU A 13 -5.19 -0.41 -7.74
N GLU A 14 -5.76 -1.60 -7.66
CA GLU A 14 -7.03 -1.81 -6.98
C GLU A 14 -6.80 -1.89 -5.47
N VAL A 15 -7.55 -1.08 -4.72
CA VAL A 15 -7.53 -1.02 -3.26
C VAL A 15 -8.79 -1.69 -2.73
N GLU A 16 -8.63 -2.84 -2.07
CA GLU A 16 -9.75 -3.62 -1.52
C GLU A 16 -10.11 -3.14 -0.10
N GLU A 17 -11.36 -2.76 0.15
CA GLU A 17 -11.82 -2.49 1.51
C GLU A 17 -12.07 -3.77 2.30
N ARG A 18 -11.63 -3.76 3.56
CA ARG A 18 -11.61 -4.86 4.50
C ARG A 18 -11.95 -4.43 5.93
N ASP A 19 -12.74 -5.24 6.60
CA ASP A 19 -13.08 -5.07 8.02
C ASP A 19 -12.09 -5.77 8.97
N ASP A 20 -11.19 -6.60 8.43
CA ASP A 20 -10.15 -7.32 9.18
C ASP A 20 -8.79 -6.59 9.26
N VAL A 21 -8.73 -5.32 8.84
CA VAL A 21 -7.52 -4.50 8.98
C VAL A 21 -7.35 -4.08 10.44
N THR A 22 -6.33 -4.65 11.09
CA THR A 22 -5.99 -4.37 12.50
C THR A 22 -4.53 -3.93 12.65
N PRO A 23 -4.17 -3.16 13.69
CA PRO A 23 -5.04 -2.54 14.72
C PRO A 23 -5.87 -1.35 14.20
N ASP A 24 -6.84 -0.83 14.98
CA ASP A 24 -7.74 0.29 14.61
C ASP A 24 -7.04 1.60 14.23
N GLU A 25 -5.77 1.75 14.58
CA GLU A 25 -4.95 2.88 14.16
C GLU A 25 -4.46 2.76 12.70
N VAL A 26 -4.48 1.56 12.12
CA VAL A 26 -4.11 1.33 10.71
C VAL A 26 -5.27 1.73 9.81
N LEU A 27 -4.97 2.60 8.84
CA LEU A 27 -5.89 2.97 7.77
C LEU A 27 -5.89 1.89 6.70
N GLY A 28 -4.71 1.40 6.30
CA GLY A 28 -4.58 0.37 5.29
C GLY A 28 -3.17 -0.22 5.23
N VAL A 29 -2.99 -1.22 4.38
CA VAL A 29 -1.72 -1.93 4.20
C VAL A 29 -1.41 -2.03 2.70
N LEU A 30 -0.15 -1.74 2.35
CA LEU A 30 0.41 -1.98 1.03
C LEU A 30 1.34 -3.18 1.09
N GLY A 31 1.14 -4.13 0.19
CA GLY A 31 2.00 -5.29 -0.04
C GLY A 31 2.72 -5.19 -1.38
N ALA A 32 3.96 -5.66 -1.41
CA ALA A 32 4.77 -5.79 -2.62
C ALA A 32 5.37 -7.20 -2.68
N ALA A 33 4.96 -7.99 -3.66
CA ALA A 33 5.34 -9.39 -3.81
C ALA A 33 6.10 -9.63 -5.12
N PRO A 34 7.15 -10.49 -5.12
CA PRO A 34 7.80 -10.89 -6.35
C PRO A 34 6.88 -11.75 -7.22
N LEU A 35 6.79 -11.40 -8.50
CA LEU A 35 6.09 -12.20 -9.48
C LEU A 35 7.02 -13.31 -9.99
N GLU A 36 6.73 -14.54 -9.56
CA GLU A 36 7.60 -15.70 -9.78
C GLU A 36 8.02 -15.85 -11.25
N GLY A 37 9.32 -16.03 -11.47
CA GLY A 37 9.88 -16.26 -12.81
C GLY A 37 9.98 -15.02 -13.72
N THR A 38 9.55 -13.84 -13.27
CA THR A 38 9.61 -12.61 -14.08
C THR A 38 10.63 -11.59 -13.60
N GLY A 39 11.03 -11.66 -12.33
CA GLY A 39 11.87 -10.64 -11.69
C GLY A 39 11.14 -9.31 -11.45
N LEU A 40 9.84 -9.26 -11.72
CA LEU A 40 8.98 -8.10 -11.47
C LEU A 40 8.40 -8.15 -10.05
N ILE A 41 7.95 -7.00 -9.56
CA ILE A 41 7.21 -6.85 -8.31
C ILE A 41 5.78 -6.46 -8.64
N THR A 42 4.81 -7.09 -7.96
CA THR A 42 3.40 -6.71 -8.01
C THR A 42 2.98 -6.08 -6.69
N PHE A 43 2.15 -5.06 -6.77
CA PHE A 43 1.61 -4.37 -5.61
C PHE A 43 0.14 -4.77 -5.37
N GLY A 44 -0.26 -4.81 -4.10
CA GLY A 44 -1.63 -5.00 -3.67
C GLY A 44 -1.90 -4.18 -2.42
N ALA A 45 -3.04 -3.50 -2.35
CA ALA A 45 -3.37 -2.62 -1.22
C ALA A 45 -4.73 -2.97 -0.63
N VAL A 46 -4.84 -2.84 0.69
CA VAL A 46 -6.09 -3.01 1.43
C VAL A 46 -6.40 -1.79 2.30
N VAL A 47 -7.63 -1.35 2.15
CA VAL A 47 -8.45 -0.38 2.86
C VAL A 47 -9.09 -0.82 4.17
N ARG A 48 -9.07 -0.11 5.30
CA ARG A 48 -10.10 -0.35 6.32
C ARG A 48 -11.47 0.12 5.81
N THR A 49 -12.54 -0.64 6.06
CA THR A 49 -13.91 -0.19 5.72
C THR A 49 -14.34 1.05 6.50
N GLY A 50 -15.12 1.92 5.86
CA GLY A 50 -15.78 3.06 6.51
C GLY A 50 -14.90 4.29 6.72
N LEU A 51 -13.77 4.38 6.01
CA LEU A 51 -12.99 5.62 5.91
C LEU A 51 -13.78 6.72 5.19
N ALA A 52 -13.62 7.96 5.63
CA ALA A 52 -14.16 9.12 4.91
C ALA A 52 -13.45 9.30 3.56
N GLU A 53 -14.08 9.98 2.60
CA GLU A 53 -13.51 10.25 1.26
C GLU A 53 -12.13 10.92 1.35
N ALA A 54 -11.98 11.94 2.22
CA ALA A 54 -10.69 12.58 2.45
C ALA A 54 -9.61 11.62 3.00
N GLU A 55 -9.97 10.66 3.86
CA GLU A 55 -9.01 9.66 4.35
C GLU A 55 -8.63 8.65 3.25
N GLN A 56 -9.52 8.40 2.27
CA GLN A 56 -9.23 7.55 1.12
C GLN A 56 -8.32 8.26 0.12
N ASP A 57 -8.53 9.56 -0.12
CA ASP A 57 -7.66 10.40 -0.94
C ASP A 57 -6.25 10.50 -0.34
N ASP A 58 -6.15 10.82 0.97
CA ASP A 58 -4.87 10.87 1.68
C ASP A 58 -4.13 9.51 1.63
N PHE A 59 -4.87 8.40 1.69
CA PHE A 59 -4.30 7.06 1.55
C PHE A 59 -3.86 6.76 0.11
N ALA A 60 -4.57 7.26 -0.90
CA ALA A 60 -4.19 7.10 -2.30
C ALA A 60 -2.88 7.84 -2.62
N ASP A 61 -2.71 9.05 -2.11
CA ASP A 61 -1.47 9.82 -2.22
C ASP A 61 -0.31 9.11 -1.51
N TRP A 62 -0.54 8.63 -0.29
CA TRP A 62 0.44 7.83 0.44
C TRP A 62 0.82 6.55 -0.30
N LEU A 63 -0.14 5.85 -0.92
CA LEU A 63 0.12 4.64 -1.71
C LEU A 63 1.05 4.95 -2.89
N PHE A 64 0.76 6.02 -3.62
CA PHE A 64 1.56 6.45 -4.76
C PHE A 64 3.02 6.68 -4.35
N ASP A 65 3.24 7.46 -3.28
CA ASP A 65 4.58 7.77 -2.78
C ASP A 65 5.33 6.51 -2.33
N ARG A 66 4.66 5.58 -1.64
CA ARG A 66 5.27 4.31 -1.21
C ARG A 66 5.66 3.41 -2.37
N VAL A 67 4.86 3.36 -3.43
CA VAL A 67 5.20 2.59 -4.63
C VAL A 67 6.43 3.20 -5.32
N VAL A 68 6.48 4.54 -5.45
CA VAL A 68 7.64 5.24 -6.02
C VAL A 68 8.90 4.97 -5.19
N MET A 69 8.83 5.15 -3.86
CA MET A 69 9.98 4.93 -2.99
C MET A 69 10.45 3.48 -2.99
N PHE A 70 9.54 2.52 -3.05
CA PHE A 70 9.91 1.11 -3.17
C PHE A 70 10.67 0.84 -4.47
N ALA A 71 10.22 1.43 -5.59
CA ALA A 71 10.90 1.30 -6.88
C ALA A 71 12.30 1.95 -6.90
N GLU A 72 12.48 3.07 -6.21
CA GLU A 72 13.75 3.80 -6.17
C GLU A 72 14.77 3.24 -5.15
N LEU A 73 14.30 2.88 -3.96
CA LEU A 73 15.16 2.58 -2.80
C LEU A 73 15.09 1.12 -2.35
N GLY A 74 14.04 0.39 -2.75
CA GLY A 74 13.71 -0.94 -2.23
C GLY A 74 13.10 -0.89 -0.82
N GLY A 75 12.40 -1.97 -0.44
CA GLY A 75 11.68 -2.04 0.84
C GLY A 75 12.55 -1.88 2.10
N GLU A 76 13.81 -2.35 2.06
CA GLU A 76 14.73 -2.29 3.22
C GLU A 76 15.00 -0.88 3.75
N ARG A 77 14.88 0.14 2.89
CA ARG A 77 15.24 1.53 3.19
C ARG A 77 14.07 2.42 3.54
N ASP A 78 12.85 1.94 3.33
CA ASP A 78 11.63 2.75 3.41
C ASP A 78 10.67 2.29 4.52
N GLY A 79 11.18 1.54 5.50
CA GLY A 79 10.37 1.08 6.64
C GLY A 79 9.42 -0.08 6.31
N TRP A 80 9.63 -0.75 5.18
CA TRP A 80 8.88 -1.96 4.85
C TRP A 80 9.37 -3.14 5.66
N GLU A 81 8.43 -3.97 6.09
CA GLU A 81 8.71 -5.22 6.76
C GLU A 81 8.72 -6.36 5.74
N ARG A 82 9.82 -7.12 5.71
CA ARG A 82 9.90 -8.33 4.91
C ARG A 82 9.28 -9.50 5.66
N ARG A 83 8.32 -10.17 5.05
CA ARG A 83 7.71 -11.42 5.53
C ARG A 83 8.55 -12.64 5.11
N ASP A 84 8.31 -13.76 5.77
CA ASP A 84 9.01 -15.03 5.54
C ASP A 84 8.80 -15.59 4.13
N ASP A 85 7.68 -15.26 3.50
CA ASP A 85 7.34 -15.64 2.12
C ASP A 85 8.01 -14.76 1.05
N GLY A 86 8.80 -13.77 1.46
CA GLY A 86 9.47 -12.83 0.57
C GLY A 86 8.63 -11.62 0.16
N THR A 87 7.39 -11.53 0.62
CA THR A 87 6.53 -10.34 0.45
C THR A 87 7.01 -9.22 1.36
N TRP A 88 6.94 -7.99 0.86
CA TRP A 88 7.13 -6.79 1.66
C TRP A 88 5.78 -6.20 2.03
N GLN A 89 5.65 -5.67 3.25
CA GLN A 89 4.47 -4.94 3.68
C GLN A 89 4.85 -3.61 4.31
N ILE A 90 3.96 -2.63 4.21
CA ILE A 90 4.00 -1.41 5.00
C ILE A 90 2.56 -0.98 5.33
N ALA A 91 2.35 -0.50 6.56
CA ALA A 91 1.04 -0.07 7.04
C ALA A 91 0.98 1.47 7.09
N ALA A 92 -0.16 2.03 6.72
CA ALA A 92 -0.45 3.45 6.90
C ALA A 92 -1.16 3.64 8.24
N PHE A 93 -0.61 4.46 9.13
CA PHE A 93 -1.23 4.75 10.42
C PHE A 93 -1.97 6.09 10.42
N ARG A 94 -3.09 6.14 11.14
CA ARG A 94 -3.86 7.37 11.35
C ARG A 94 -3.00 8.40 12.08
N GLY A 95 -2.64 9.49 11.40
CA GLY A 95 -1.88 10.59 11.99
C GLY A 95 -0.36 10.50 11.80
N GLU A 96 0.16 9.45 11.14
CA GLU A 96 1.34 9.70 10.31
C GLU A 96 0.92 10.75 9.30
N ALA A 97 1.66 11.86 9.21
CA ALA A 97 1.33 12.91 8.28
C ALA A 97 1.25 12.30 6.87
N LEU A 98 0.04 12.10 6.37
CA LEU A 98 -0.27 11.76 4.98
C LEU A 98 -0.10 13.06 4.16
N GLY A 99 1.11 13.63 4.26
CA GLY A 99 1.42 14.98 3.83
C GLY A 99 2.50 15.01 2.79
#